data_AF-M6HBK0-F1
#
_entry.id   AF-M6HBK0-F1
#
_cell.length_a   1.000
_cell.length_b   1.000
_cell.length_c   1.000
_cell.angle_alpha   90.00
_cell.angle_beta   90.00
_cell.angle_gamma   90.00
#
_symmetry.space_group_name_H-M   'P 1'
#
loop_
_entity.id
_entity.type
_entity.pdbx_description
1 polymer ?
#
loop_
_entity_poly.entity_id
_entity_poly.type
_entity_poly.pdbx_seq_one_letter_code
_entity_poly.pdbx_strand_id
1 'polypeptide(L)'
;MTNSKTIVDIGGSSGWIYDFLDSIELPGKIKKYSILEIPDIVSRSKRFNHSSKVQFYTDFKKIRSCDLLYTNSVIQYFPTNEYLIEIIDQVKPKSIFW
;
A
#
# COMPACT_ATOMS: atom_id res chain seq x y z
N MET A 1 -6.44 1.16 15.64
CA MET A 1 -7.48 2.00 15.01
C MET A 1 -7.69 1.47 13.59
N THR A 2 -8.94 1.35 13.16
CA THR A 2 -9.50 0.50 12.07
C THR A 2 -9.16 -1.01 12.16
N ASN A 3 -10.15 -1.90 12.02
CA ASN A 3 -9.94 -3.36 11.94
C ASN A 3 -9.50 -3.75 10.50
N SER A 4 -8.52 -3.02 9.96
CA SER A 4 -8.11 -3.12 8.57
C SER A 4 -7.27 -4.37 8.35
N LYS A 5 -7.75 -5.27 7.50
CA LYS A 5 -7.09 -6.54 7.16
C LYS A 5 -6.37 -6.45 5.82
N THR A 6 -6.80 -5.54 4.96
CA THR A 6 -6.28 -5.31 3.62
C THR A 6 -5.87 -3.84 3.49
N ILE A 7 -4.59 -3.60 3.20
CA ILE A 7 -4.02 -2.26 3.11
C ILE A 7 -3.45 -2.04 1.70
N VAL A 8 -3.67 -0.85 1.15
CA VAL A 8 -2.96 -0.33 -0.02
C VAL A 8 -2.07 0.80 0.44
N ASP A 9 -0.78 0.71 0.18
CA ASP A 9 0.24 1.71 0.53
C ASP A 9 0.78 2.35 -0.76
N ILE A 10 0.47 3.62 -0.96
CA ILE A 10 0.90 4.39 -2.15
C ILE A 10 2.30 4.94 -1.89
N GLY A 11 3.27 4.50 -2.70
CA GLY A 11 4.68 4.88 -2.58
C GLY A 11 5.32 4.34 -1.30
N GLY A 12 4.93 3.14 -0.89
CA GLY A 12 5.46 2.43 0.28
C GLY A 12 6.95 2.06 0.19
N SER A 13 7.61 2.34 -0.94
CA SER A 13 9.03 2.15 -1.17
C SER A 13 9.52 0.74 -0.79
N SER A 14 10.32 0.62 0.26
CA SER A 14 10.85 -0.64 0.76
C SER A 14 9.86 -1.45 1.59
N GLY A 15 8.62 -1.00 1.80
CA GLY A 15 7.62 -1.70 2.61
C GLY A 15 7.88 -1.68 4.12
N TRP A 16 8.79 -0.84 4.61
CA TRP A 16 9.21 -0.82 6.02
C TRP A 16 8.04 -0.57 7.01
N ILE A 17 7.00 0.16 6.60
CA ILE A 17 5.80 0.38 7.43
C ILE A 17 5.09 -0.94 7.71
N TYR A 18 5.03 -1.87 6.75
CA TYR A 18 4.48 -3.20 7.01
C TYR A 18 5.30 -3.91 8.08
N ASP A 19 6.64 -3.92 7.97
CA ASP A 19 7.51 -4.61 8.92
C ASP A 19 7.39 -4.00 10.33
N PHE A 20 7.32 -2.66 10.41
CA PHE A 20 7.05 -1.96 11.65
C PHE A 20 5.73 -2.40 12.26
N LEU A 21 4.61 -2.30 11.53
CA LEU A 21 3.28 -2.68 12.01
C LEU A 21 3.18 -4.15 12.43
N ASP A 22 3.81 -5.06 11.68
CA ASP A 22 3.83 -6.49 11.99
C ASP A 22 4.69 -6.78 13.24
N SER A 23 5.72 -5.97 13.51
CA SER A 23 6.60 -6.12 14.67
C SER A 23 6.03 -5.57 15.99
N ILE A 24 5.22 -4.48 15.95
CA ILE A 24 4.77 -3.79 17.17
C ILE A 24 3.28 -3.92 17.47
N GLU A 25 2.40 -3.75 16.49
CA GLU A 25 0.98 -3.44 16.76
C GLU A 25 0.00 -4.51 16.25
N LEU A 26 0.36 -5.24 15.20
CA LEU A 26 -0.57 -6.06 14.43
C LEU A 26 -0.05 -7.46 14.01
N PRO A 27 0.76 -8.21 14.80
CA PRO A 27 1.15 -9.57 14.41
C PRO A 27 -0.07 -10.40 13.99
N GLY A 28 -0.12 -10.82 12.73
CA GLY A 28 -1.18 -11.66 12.19
C GLY A 28 -2.52 -10.98 11.87
N LYS A 29 -2.72 -9.68 12.13
CA LYS A 29 -3.98 -8.98 11.79
C LYS A 29 -4.03 -8.51 10.35
N ILE A 30 -2.91 -8.08 9.80
CA ILE A 30 -2.79 -7.74 8.38
C ILE A 30 -2.82 -9.04 7.57
N LYS A 31 -3.83 -9.19 6.71
CA LYS A 31 -3.98 -10.33 5.80
C LYS A 31 -3.34 -10.08 4.45
N LYS A 32 -3.35 -8.83 3.97
CA LYS A 32 -2.74 -8.42 2.71
C LYS A 32 -2.27 -6.97 2.78
N TYR A 33 -1.05 -6.73 2.30
CA TYR A 33 -0.44 -5.41 2.20
C TYR A 33 0.02 -5.19 0.76
N SER A 34 -0.65 -4.29 0.04
CA SER A 34 -0.38 -4.03 -1.38
C SER A 34 0.38 -2.72 -1.50
N ILE A 35 1.62 -2.76 -1.96
CA ILE A 35 2.43 -1.56 -2.19
C ILE A 35 2.30 -1.17 -3.65
N LEU A 36 1.78 0.03 -3.91
CA LEU A 36 1.72 0.62 -5.25
C LEU A 36 2.94 1.51 -5.45
N GLU A 37 3.81 1.14 -6.37
CA GLU A 37 5.12 1.78 -6.57
C GLU A 37 5.53 1.84 -8.03
N ILE A 38 6.50 2.70 -8.33
CA ILE A 38 7.08 2.82 -9.66
C ILE A 38 7.82 1.54 -10.08
N PRO A 39 7.94 1.26 -11.39
CA PRO A 39 8.57 0.03 -11.90
C PRO A 39 9.97 -0.26 -11.32
N ASP A 40 10.78 0.78 -11.13
CA ASP A 40 12.13 0.64 -10.60
C ASP A 40 12.16 0.08 -9.17
N ILE A 41 11.25 0.51 -8.31
CA ILE A 41 11.13 -0.01 -6.94
C ILE A 41 10.56 -1.43 -6.96
N VAL A 42 9.50 -1.66 -7.73
CA VAL A 42 8.87 -2.98 -7.85
C VAL A 42 9.86 -4.02 -8.39
N SER A 43 10.73 -3.65 -9.34
CA SER A 43 11.77 -4.54 -9.88
C SER A 43 12.77 -5.04 -8.82
N ARG A 44 12.96 -4.27 -7.75
CA ARG A 44 13.90 -4.56 -6.64
C ARG A 44 13.21 -5.17 -5.43
N SER A 45 11.87 -5.27 -5.44
CA SER A 45 11.04 -5.73 -4.31
C SER A 45 11.49 -7.03 -3.66
N LYS A 46 11.99 -7.99 -4.45
CA LYS A 46 12.50 -9.28 -3.96
C LYS A 46 13.65 -9.14 -2.96
N ARG A 47 14.39 -8.02 -2.97
CA ARG A 47 15.52 -7.76 -2.07
C ARG A 47 15.07 -7.36 -0.66
N PHE A 48 13.83 -6.91 -0.49
CA PHE A 48 13.33 -6.41 0.80
C PHE A 48 12.91 -7.51 1.78
N ASN A 49 12.74 -8.76 1.30
CA ASN A 49 12.54 -9.95 2.13
C ASN A 49 11.36 -9.88 3.12
N HIS A 50 10.23 -9.31 2.71
CA HIS A 50 9.00 -9.29 3.51
C HIS A 50 8.30 -10.64 3.58
N SER A 51 7.29 -10.71 4.47
CA SER A 51 6.34 -11.82 4.47
C SER A 51 5.57 -11.93 3.15
N SER A 52 5.02 -13.12 2.88
CA SER A 52 4.19 -13.40 1.70
C SER A 52 2.89 -12.59 1.62
N LYS A 53 2.54 -11.85 2.68
CA LYS A 53 1.37 -10.95 2.72
C LYS A 53 1.63 -9.64 1.98
N VAL A 54 2.89 -9.28 1.77
CA VAL A 54 3.30 -8.06 1.06
C VAL A 54 3.40 -8.35 -0.44
N GLN A 55 2.72 -7.53 -1.24
CA GLN A 55 2.71 -7.66 -2.70
C GLN A 55 2.93 -6.29 -3.33
N PHE A 56 3.87 -6.22 -4.27
CA PHE A 56 4.19 -5.00 -4.99
C PHE A 56 3.45 -4.94 -6.32
N TYR A 57 2.96 -3.76 -6.67
CA TYR A 57 2.20 -3.48 -7.87
C TYR A 57 2.72 -2.20 -8.53
N THR A 58 2.84 -2.22 -9.86
CA THR A 58 2.99 -1.00 -10.66
C THR A 58 1.66 -0.48 -11.18
N ASP A 59 0.64 -1.33 -11.18
CA ASP A 59 -0.67 -1.07 -11.79
C ASP A 59 -1.75 -1.28 -10.74
N PHE A 60 -2.37 -0.18 -10.33
CA PHE A 60 -3.43 -0.18 -9.32
C PHE A 60 -4.69 -0.91 -9.79
N LYS A 61 -4.89 -1.14 -11.10
CA LYS A 61 -6.01 -1.92 -11.63
C LYS A 61 -5.96 -3.40 -11.22
N LYS A 62 -4.79 -3.89 -10.82
CA LYS A 62 -4.60 -5.25 -10.27
C LYS A 62 -5.02 -5.36 -8.80
N ILE A 63 -5.30 -4.23 -8.16
CA ILE A 63 -5.75 -4.15 -6.79
C ILE A 63 -7.27 -4.00 -6.81
N ARG A 64 -7.98 -4.89 -6.10
CA ARG A 64 -9.46 -4.96 -6.14
C ARG A 64 -10.10 -4.03 -5.13
N SER A 65 -9.84 -4.28 -3.85
CA SER A 65 -10.38 -3.47 -2.76
C SER A 65 -9.48 -3.53 -1.54
N CYS A 66 -9.61 -2.53 -0.67
CA CYS A 66 -8.90 -2.49 0.60
C CYS A 66 -9.76 -1.92 1.72
N ASP A 67 -9.40 -2.25 2.96
CA ASP A 67 -9.99 -1.63 4.14
C ASP A 67 -9.37 -0.26 4.39
N LEU A 68 -8.08 -0.10 4.09
CA LEU A 68 -7.31 1.12 4.29
C LEU A 68 -6.47 1.44 3.07
N LEU A 69 -6.63 2.66 2.55
CA LEU A 69 -5.65 3.29 1.66
C LEU A 69 -4.76 4.20 2.51
N TYR A 70 -3.48 3.90 2.50
CA TYR A 70 -2.44 4.62 3.21
C TYR A 70 -1.49 5.25 2.20
N THR A 71 -0.99 6.43 2.54
CA THR A 71 0.04 7.13 1.80
C THR A 71 0.80 7.99 2.79
N ASN A 72 2.10 8.11 2.62
CA ASN A 72 2.92 8.96 3.45
C ASN A 72 3.98 9.59 2.58
N SER A 73 4.02 10.92 2.58
CA SER A 73 5.04 11.68 1.86
C SER A 73 5.13 11.37 0.37
N VAL A 74 4.03 10.97 -0.29
CA VAL A 74 4.01 10.65 -1.73
C VAL A 74 3.02 11.50 -2.53
N ILE A 75 1.86 11.86 -1.96
CA ILE A 75 0.81 12.62 -2.68
C ILE A 75 1.36 13.96 -3.22
N GLN A 76 2.28 14.62 -2.52
CA GLN A 76 2.85 15.91 -2.94
C GLN A 76 3.68 15.85 -4.23
N TYR A 77 4.02 14.64 -4.70
CA TYR A 77 4.72 14.44 -5.97
C TYR A 77 3.76 14.18 -7.14
N PHE A 78 2.46 14.05 -6.88
CA PHE A 78 1.49 13.85 -7.94
C PHE A 78 1.32 15.16 -8.70
N PRO A 79 1.39 15.15 -10.04
CA PRO A 79 1.24 16.37 -10.81
C PRO A 79 -0.18 16.95 -10.68
N THR A 80 -1.16 16.09 -10.46
CA THR A 80 -2.57 16.42 -10.34
C THR A 80 -3.32 15.39 -9.47
N ASN A 81 -4.56 15.69 -9.07
CA ASN A 81 -5.34 14.82 -8.18
C ASN A 81 -6.01 13.65 -8.91
N GLU A 82 -6.14 13.70 -10.24
CA GLU A 82 -6.88 12.69 -11.01
C GLU A 82 -6.33 11.29 -10.78
N TYR A 83 -5.00 11.14 -10.73
CA TYR A 83 -4.39 9.82 -10.49
C TYR A 83 -4.75 9.25 -9.10
N LEU A 84 -4.81 10.10 -8.06
CA LEU A 84 -5.24 9.66 -6.73
C LEU A 84 -6.73 9.28 -6.72
N ILE A 85 -7.57 10.05 -7.40
CA ILE A 85 -9.01 9.78 -7.53
C ILE A 85 -9.24 8.45 -8.25
N GLU A 86 -8.53 8.20 -9.35
CA GLU A 86 -8.60 6.92 -10.09
C GLU A 86 -8.22 5.72 -9.21
N ILE A 87 -7.18 5.86 -8.38
CA ILE A 87 -6.80 4.81 -7.42
C ILE A 87 -7.94 4.59 -6.42
N ILE A 88 -8.49 5.65 -5.82
CA ILE A 88 -9.57 5.56 -4.83
C ILE A 88 -10.81 4.90 -5.45
N ASP A 89 -11.20 5.28 -6.66
CA ASP A 89 -12.34 4.71 -7.37
C ASP A 89 -12.15 3.22 -7.70
N GLN A 90 -10.92 2.83 -8.04
CA GLN A 90 -10.56 1.44 -8.33
C GLN A 90 -10.56 0.59 -7.06
N VAL A 91 -9.88 1.03 -6.00
CA VAL A 91 -9.62 0.21 -4.79
C VAL A 91 -10.65 0.39 -3.68
N LYS A 92 -11.58 1.34 -3.83
CA LYS A 92 -12.76 1.56 -2.97
C LYS A 92 -12.45 1.39 -1.47
N PRO A 93 -11.52 2.18 -0.91
CA PRO A 93 -11.10 2.04 0.47
C PRO A 93 -12.25 2.36 1.44
N LYS A 94 -12.34 1.64 2.56
CA LYS A 94 -13.27 2.00 3.65
C LYS A 94 -12.78 3.20 4.47
N SER A 95 -11.48 3.40 4.51
CA SER A 95 -10.84 4.52 5.21
C SER A 95 -9.58 4.92 4.47
N ILE A 96 -9.24 6.21 4.55
CA ILE A 96 -8.05 6.77 3.94
C ILE A 96 -7.24 7.48 5.02
N PHE A 97 -5.93 7.23 5.06
CA PHE A 97 -4.98 7.94 5.90
C PHE A 97 -3.85 8.48 5.01
N TRP A 98 -3.55 9.77 5.14
CA TRP A 98 -2.53 10.51 4.40
C TRP A 98 -1.75 11.42 5.32
#